data_AF-A0AAU3KVR4-F1
#
_entry.id   AF-A0AAU3KVR4-F1
#
_cell.length_a   1.000
_cell.length_b   1.000
_cell.length_c   1.000
_cell.angle_alpha   90.00
_cell.angle_beta   90.00
_cell.angle_gamma   90.00
#
_symmetry.space_group_name_H-M   'P 1'
#
loop_
_entity.id
_entity.type
_entity.pdbx_description
1 polymer ?
#
loop_
_entity_poly.entity_id
_entity_poly.type
_entity_poly.pdbx_seq_one_letter_code
_entity_poly.pdbx_strand_id
1 'polypeptide(L)'
;MDPDLAARLIEVEDDEEPSSTPEGYTIDTYLLLSVIDALQGVQAAVIAAAGVDPPRMSPMPRPATALDEAREMRRMQSIQTLIDQFTTPEPG
;
A
#
# COMPACT_ATOMS: atom_id res chain seq x y z
N MET A 1 2.29 16.68 10.50
CA MET A 1 2.93 15.89 11.57
C MET A 1 4.42 15.88 11.30
N ASP A 2 5.24 15.81 12.34
CA ASP A 2 6.70 15.74 12.23
C ASP A 2 7.12 14.31 11.81
N PRO A 3 7.83 14.11 10.68
CA PRO A 3 8.27 12.78 10.23
C PRO A 3 9.16 12.06 11.25
N ASP A 4 9.89 12.82 12.08
CA ASP A 4 10.76 12.24 13.11
C ASP A 4 9.94 11.65 14.27
N LEU A 5 8.78 12.23 14.56
CA LEU A 5 7.83 11.70 15.53
C LEU A 5 7.16 10.41 15.04
N ALA A 6 6.83 10.32 13.75
CA ALA A 6 6.23 9.13 13.15
C ALA A 6 7.19 7.94 13.17
N ALA A 7 8.48 8.16 12.87
CA ALA A 7 9.51 7.13 12.91
C ALA A 7 9.67 6.53 14.33
N ARG A 8 9.63 7.38 15.36
CA ARG A 8 9.71 6.96 16.77
C ARG A 8 8.50 6.16 17.24
N LEU A 9 7.32 6.45 16.70
CA LEU A 9 6.10 5.70 17.03
C LEU A 9 6.12 4.27 16.45
N ILE A 10 6.68 4.08 15.26
CA ILE A 10 6.82 2.75 14.65
C ILE A 10 7.70 1.83 15.52
N GLU A 11 8.79 2.36 16.09
CA GLU A 11 9.67 1.57 16.95
C GLU A 11 9.03 1.13 18.28
N VAL A 12 7.98 1.84 18.72
CA VAL A 12 7.24 1.52 19.95
C VAL A 12 6.11 0.51 19.71
N GLU A 13 5.51 0.51 18.52
CA GLU A 13 4.38 -0.37 18.16
C GLU A 13 4.77 -1.76 17.66
N ASP A 14 6.04 -2.03 17.31
CA ASP A 14 6.46 -3.39 16.96
C ASP A 14 6.25 -4.40 18.12
N ASP A 15 5.98 -3.90 19.34
CA ASP A 15 5.64 -4.67 20.56
C ASP A 15 4.12 -4.70 20.93
N GLU A 16 3.23 -3.93 20.28
CA GLU A 16 1.79 -3.83 20.65
C GLU A 16 0.81 -3.81 19.45
N GLU A 17 -0.46 -4.12 19.73
CA GLU A 17 -1.60 -4.35 18.80
C GLU A 17 -1.76 -3.35 17.63
N PRO A 18 -2.43 -3.77 16.52
CA PRO A 18 -2.52 -2.97 15.30
C PRO A 18 -3.15 -1.58 15.53
N SER A 19 -2.38 -0.56 15.14
CA SER A 19 -2.65 0.85 15.38
C SER A 19 -3.96 1.37 14.79
N SER A 20 -4.46 2.45 15.39
CA SER A 20 -5.64 3.21 14.99
C SER A 20 -5.62 3.57 13.51
N THR A 21 -6.53 2.98 12.73
CA THR A 21 -6.88 3.49 11.41
C THR A 21 -7.35 4.95 11.51
N PRO A 22 -7.27 5.75 10.44
CA PRO A 22 -7.81 7.10 10.41
C PRO A 22 -9.24 7.13 10.95
N GLU A 23 -9.57 8.11 11.82
CA GLU A 23 -10.88 8.19 12.49
C GLU A 23 -12.03 7.98 11.48
N GLY A 24 -12.83 6.93 11.70
CA GLY A 24 -13.99 6.59 10.87
C GLY A 24 -13.76 5.53 9.79
N TYR A 25 -12.52 5.11 9.52
CA TYR A 25 -12.23 4.03 8.58
C TYR A 25 -12.03 2.70 9.32
N THR A 26 -13.07 1.88 9.35
CA THR A 26 -13.00 0.50 9.83
C THR A 26 -12.42 -0.43 8.76
N ILE A 27 -12.06 -1.66 9.15
CA ILE A 27 -11.62 -2.71 8.21
C ILE A 27 -12.64 -2.95 7.09
N ASP A 28 -13.94 -2.88 7.39
CA ASP A 28 -15.02 -3.02 6.40
C ASP A 28 -14.92 -1.96 5.30
N THR A 29 -14.48 -0.75 5.65
CA THR A 29 -14.31 0.34 4.70
C THR A 29 -13.14 0.06 3.76
N TYR A 30 -12.03 -0.50 4.27
CA TYR A 30 -10.90 -0.94 3.43
C TYR A 30 -11.28 -2.11 2.52
N LEU A 31 -12.07 -3.06 3.02
CA LEU A 31 -12.58 -4.17 2.21
C LEU A 31 -13.49 -3.65 1.09
N LEU A 32 -14.39 -2.72 1.40
CA LEU A 32 -15.28 -2.11 0.40
C LEU A 32 -14.49 -1.37 -0.69
N LEU A 33 -13.50 -0.55 -0.31
CA LEU A 33 -12.65 0.14 -1.28
C LEU A 33 -11.87 -0.86 -2.17
N SER A 34 -11.44 -1.99 -1.61
CA SER A 34 -10.73 -3.04 -2.34
C SER A 34 -11.63 -3.74 -3.36
N VAL A 35 -12.90 -3.97 -3.01
CA VAL A 35 -13.91 -4.48 -3.95
C VAL A 35 -14.13 -3.49 -5.10
N ILE A 36 -14.21 -2.19 -4.81
CA ILE A 36 -14.42 -1.17 -5.86
C ILE A 36 -13.23 -1.14 -6.83
N ASP A 37 -12.00 -1.18 -6.34
CA ASP A 37 -10.81 -1.23 -7.21
C ASP A 37 -10.80 -2.49 -8.09
N ALA A 38 -11.19 -3.64 -7.55
CA ALA A 38 -11.30 -4.88 -8.32
C ALA A 38 -12.37 -4.77 -9.43
N LEU A 39 -13.51 -4.15 -9.14
CA LEU A 39 -14.56 -3.90 -10.13
C LEU A 39 -14.11 -2.96 -11.25
N GLN A 40 -13.35 -1.91 -10.92
CA GLN A 40 -12.74 -1.05 -11.93
C GLN A 40 -11.82 -1.89 -12.83
N GLY A 41 -11.00 -2.76 -12.24
CA GLY A 41 -10.14 -3.71 -12.95
C GLY A 41 -10.89 -4.52 -14.01
N VAL A 42 -12.03 -5.10 -13.63
CA VAL A 42 -12.91 -5.85 -14.53
C VAL A 42 -13.46 -4.95 -15.65
N GLN A 43 -13.89 -3.72 -15.34
CA GLN A 43 -14.39 -2.79 -16.36
C GLN A 43 -13.33 -2.45 -17.40
N ALA A 44 -12.09 -2.17 -16.99
CA ALA A 44 -11.00 -1.91 -17.91
C ALA A 44 -10.70 -3.13 -18.80
N ALA A 45 -10.71 -4.34 -18.25
CA ALA A 45 -10.51 -5.56 -19.03
C ALA A 45 -11.61 -5.73 -20.10
N VAL A 46 -12.87 -5.44 -19.77
CA VAL A 46 -13.99 -5.49 -20.71
C VAL A 46 -13.84 -4.42 -21.81
N ILE A 47 -13.47 -3.19 -21.47
CA ILE A 47 -13.24 -2.11 -22.44
C ILE A 47 -12.11 -2.49 -23.41
N ALA A 48 -11.00 -3.01 -22.89
CA ALA A 48 -9.89 -3.50 -23.71
C ALA A 48 -10.31 -4.63 -24.65
N ALA A 49 -11.10 -5.59 -24.16
CA ALA A 49 -11.62 -6.69 -24.96
C ALA A 49 -12.58 -6.24 -26.08
N ALA A 50 -13.25 -5.09 -25.90
CA ALA A 50 -14.08 -4.47 -26.94
C ALA A 50 -13.26 -3.71 -28.00
N GLY A 51 -11.92 -3.71 -27.91
CA GLY A 51 -11.03 -3.02 -28.85
C GLY A 51 -10.89 -1.53 -28.60
N VAL A 52 -11.26 -1.05 -27.41
CA VAL A 52 -11.14 0.35 -26.98
C VAL A 52 -10.05 0.47 -25.93
N ASP A 53 -9.30 1.56 -25.92
CA ASP A 53 -8.30 1.80 -24.88
C ASP A 53 -8.98 2.03 -23.52
N PRO A 54 -8.67 1.21 -22.49
CA PRO A 54 -9.25 1.39 -21.18
C PRO A 54 -8.69 2.65 -20.49
N PRO A 55 -9.50 3.30 -19.63
CA PRO A 55 -9.02 4.42 -18.84
C PRO A 55 -7.89 3.97 -17.90
N ARG A 56 -6.92 4.86 -17.63
CA ARG A 56 -5.91 4.61 -16.61
C ARG A 56 -6.58 4.57 -15.24
N MET A 57 -6.67 3.37 -14.68
CA MET A 57 -7.18 3.19 -13.33
C MET A 57 -6.08 3.48 -12.33
N SER A 58 -6.37 4.35 -11.38
CA SER A 58 -5.60 4.51 -10.16
C SER A 58 -6.49 4.02 -9.03
N PRO A 59 -5.98 3.15 -8.12
CA PRO A 59 -6.73 2.74 -6.94
C PRO A 59 -7.26 3.97 -6.21
N MET A 60 -8.49 3.89 -5.68
CA MET A 60 -9.00 5.01 -4.91
C MET A 60 -8.06 5.33 -3.74
N PRO A 61 -7.75 6.62 -3.50
CA PRO A 61 -6.84 7.01 -2.43
C PRO A 61 -7.38 6.48 -1.11
N ARG A 62 -6.57 5.66 -0.43
CA ARG A 62 -6.87 5.18 0.90
C ARG A 62 -6.54 6.29 1.89
N PRO A 63 -7.37 6.56 2.90
CA PRO A 63 -6.93 7.39 3.99
C PRO A 63 -5.80 6.63 4.69
N ALA A 64 -4.66 7.28 4.77
CA ALA A 64 -3.47 6.79 5.43
C ALA A 64 -3.10 7.81 6.49
N THR A 65 -2.74 7.33 7.67
CA THR A 65 -2.06 8.17 8.64
C THR A 65 -0.60 8.33 8.21
N ALA A 66 0.10 9.36 8.73
CA ALA A 66 1.53 9.52 8.49
C ALA A 66 2.35 8.30 8.97
N LEU A 67 1.81 7.57 9.95
CA LEU A 67 2.37 6.33 10.45
C LEU A 67 2.24 5.18 9.43
N ASP A 68 1.09 5.07 8.76
CA ASP A 68 0.86 4.06 7.72
C ASP A 68 1.81 4.26 6.53
N GLU A 69 2.03 5.52 6.12
CA GLU A 69 2.99 5.86 5.06
C GLU A 69 4.42 5.49 5.46
N ALA A 70 4.82 5.80 6.70
CA ALA A 70 6.15 5.48 7.20
C ALA A 70 6.38 3.95 7.31
N ARG A 71 5.36 3.19 7.68
CA ARG A 71 5.41 1.71 7.69
C ARG A 71 5.54 1.14 6.29
N GLU A 72 4.78 1.65 5.32
CA GLU A 72 4.85 1.16 3.94
C GLU A 72 6.20 1.46 3.30
N MET A 73 6.77 2.65 3.55
CA MET A 73 8.14 2.96 3.12
C MET A 73 9.18 1.99 3.71
N ARG A 74 9.07 1.67 5.01
CA ARG A 74 9.97 0.71 5.68
C ARG A 74 9.83 -0.70 5.08
N ARG A 75 8.59 -1.12 4.80
CA ARG A 75 8.30 -2.40 4.14
C ARG A 75 8.90 -2.45 2.73
N MET A 76 8.69 -1.41 1.92
CA MET A 76 9.27 -1.34 0.57
C MET A 76 10.80 -1.41 0.60
N GLN A 77 11.45 -0.70 1.52
CA GLN A 77 12.91 -0.77 1.70
C GLN A 77 13.38 -2.18 2.09
N SER A 78 12.65 -2.86 2.99
CA SER A 78 12.95 -4.25 3.35
C SER A 78 12.80 -5.19 2.16
N ILE A 79 11.74 -5.05 1.35
CA ILE A 79 11.54 -5.86 0.15
C ILE A 79 12.66 -5.61 -0.86
N GLN A 80 13.03 -4.34 -1.09
CA GLN A 80 14.11 -3.99 -2.00
C GLN A 80 15.44 -4.60 -1.54
N THR A 81 15.72 -4.57 -0.23
CA THR A 81 16.91 -5.20 0.35
C THR A 81 16.95 -6.70 0.08
N LEU A 82 15.80 -7.39 0.18
CA LEU A 82 15.71 -8.81 -0.16
C LEU A 82 15.94 -9.03 -1.66
N ILE A 83 15.31 -8.23 -2.52
CA ILE A 83 15.53 -8.32 -3.97
C ILE A 83 17.03 -8.18 -4.28
N ASP A 84 17.68 -7.15 -3.74
CA ASP A 84 19.10 -6.90 -3.99
C ASP A 84 19.98 -8.08 -3.55
N GLN A 85 19.68 -8.73 -2.42
CA GLN A 85 20.40 -9.93 -1.96
C GLN A 85 20.25 -11.12 -2.92
N PHE A 86 19.09 -11.28 -3.57
CA PHE A 86 18.81 -12.40 -4.46
C PHE A 86 19.07 -12.11 -5.94
N THR A 87 19.21 -10.83 -6.33
CA THR A 87 19.48 -10.44 -7.73
C THR A 87 20.90 -9.96 -7.99
N THR A 88 21.73 -9.76 -6.96
CA THR A 88 23.14 -9.41 -7.15
C THR A 88 23.92 -10.65 -7.61
N PRO A 89 24.46 -10.69 -8.85
CA PRO A 89 25.29 -11.80 -9.28
C PRO A 89 26.60 -11.81 -8.47
N GLU A 90 27.04 -13.00 -8.02
CA GLU A 90 28.34 -13.15 -7.35
C GLU A 90 29.46 -12.56 -8.23
N PRO A 91 30.40 -11.78 -7.67
CA PRO A 91 31.59 -11.40 -8.39
C PRO A 91 32.45 -12.65 -8.60
N GLY A 92 32.48 -13.14 -9.85
CA GLY A 92 33.40 -14.18 -10.31
C GLY A 92 34.84 -13.71 -10.39
#